data_AF-A0A4Q9QTP8-F1
#
_entry.id   AF-A0A4Q9QTP8-F1
#
_cell.length_a   1.000
_cell.length_b   1.000
_cell.length_c   1.000
_cell.angle_alpha   90.00
_cell.angle_beta   90.00
_cell.angle_gamma   90.00
#
_symmetry.space_group_name_H-M   'P 1'
#
loop_
_entity.id
_entity.type
_entity.pdbx_description
1 polymer ?
#
loop_
_entity_poly.entity_id
_entity_poly.type
_entity_poly.pdbx_seq_one_letter_code
_entity_poly.pdbx_strand_id
1 'polypeptide(L)'
;MNSKTAQLNELIEITRDGQRFYEHAHDEVKDVRLQALFRDMAQTKTQVIQALAVKVAANQEEPATGGTVVGKLRQAYADARATLSSDEEATYVAQLEEAEDRILHAFEDALESAEPDVRALLAVEMPKVRACHDRMRDLKHAM
;
A
#
# COMPACT_ATOMS: atom_id res chain seq x y z
N MET A 1 8.38 -3.87 -23.29
CA MET A 1 7.75 -3.42 -22.05
C MET A 1 8.48 -2.14 -21.64
N ASN A 2 7.77 -1.03 -21.52
CA ASN A 2 8.38 0.25 -21.17
C ASN A 2 8.71 0.25 -19.67
N SER A 3 9.94 0.59 -19.30
CA SER A 3 10.40 0.53 -17.89
C SER A 3 9.53 1.37 -16.96
N LYS A 4 9.02 2.51 -17.45
CA LYS A 4 8.09 3.41 -16.75
C LYS A 4 6.81 2.73 -16.29
N THR A 5 6.17 1.99 -17.19
CA THR A 5 4.86 1.38 -16.95
C THR A 5 4.98 0.16 -16.06
N ALA A 6 6.08 -0.58 -16.15
CA ALA A 6 6.39 -1.66 -15.22
C ALA A 6 6.52 -1.14 -13.77
N GLN A 7 7.27 -0.04 -13.56
CA GLN A 7 7.42 0.57 -12.23
C GLN A 7 6.09 1.09 -11.68
N LEU A 8 5.33 1.85 -12.47
CA LEU A 8 4.03 2.36 -12.04
C LEU A 8 3.05 1.22 -11.70
N ASN A 9 3.05 0.14 -12.49
CA ASN A 9 2.23 -1.03 -12.20
C ASN A 9 2.68 -1.76 -10.94
N GLU A 10 3.99 -1.88 -10.70
CA GLU A 10 4.51 -2.45 -9.46
C GLU A 10 4.06 -1.65 -8.23
N LEU A 11 4.18 -0.32 -8.29
CA LEU A 11 3.68 0.57 -7.23
C LEU A 11 2.16 0.44 -7.02
N ILE A 12 1.39 0.33 -8.11
CA ILE A 12 -0.05 0.08 -8.04
C ILE A 12 -0.36 -1.24 -7.35
N GLU A 13 0.34 -2.32 -7.70
CA GLU A 13 0.13 -3.64 -7.11
C GLU A 13 0.48 -3.64 -5.62
N ILE A 14 1.64 -3.12 -5.21
CA ILE A 14 2.03 -3.05 -3.79
C ILE A 14 1.06 -2.16 -2.99
N THR A 15 0.61 -1.04 -3.57
CA THR A 15 -0.37 -0.15 -2.90
C THR A 15 -1.74 -0.82 -2.77
N ARG A 16 -2.17 -1.57 -3.80
CA ARG A 16 -3.43 -2.33 -3.80
C ARG A 16 -3.40 -3.47 -2.78
N ASP A 17 -2.25 -4.12 -2.66
CA ASP A 17 -1.99 -5.13 -1.64
C ASP A 17 -2.11 -4.55 -0.23
N GLY A 18 -1.52 -3.38 0.02
CA GLY A 18 -1.73 -2.62 1.24
C GLY A 18 -3.21 -2.27 1.49
N GLN A 19 -3.94 -1.80 0.47
CA GLN A 19 -5.37 -1.48 0.59
C GLN A 19 -6.18 -2.70 1.06
N ARG A 20 -5.98 -3.86 0.44
CA ARG A 20 -6.66 -5.10 0.83
C ARG A 20 -6.32 -5.54 2.25
N PHE A 21 -5.09 -5.27 2.68
CA PHE A 21 -4.67 -5.55 4.05
C PHE A 21 -5.41 -4.66 5.06
N TYR A 22 -5.60 -3.37 4.76
CA TYR A 22 -6.45 -2.49 5.58
C TYR A 22 -7.92 -2.90 5.61
N GLU A 23 -8.49 -3.29 4.46
CA GLU A 23 -9.87 -3.78 4.38
C GLU A 23 -10.06 -5.02 5.27
N HIS A 24 -9.07 -5.90 5.32
CA HIS A 24 -9.13 -7.05 6.21
C HIS A 24 -8.94 -6.68 7.68
N ALA A 25 -7.93 -5.87 7.99
CA ALA A 25 -7.68 -5.43 9.34
C ALA A 25 -8.90 -4.72 9.92
N HIS A 26 -9.64 -3.96 9.10
CA HIS A 26 -10.93 -3.37 9.46
C HIS A 26 -11.96 -4.42 9.90
N ASP A 27 -12.07 -5.53 9.19
CA ASP A 27 -13.05 -6.58 9.50
C ASP A 27 -12.66 -7.42 10.73
N GLU A 28 -11.35 -7.53 11.01
CA GLU A 28 -10.81 -8.34 12.10
C GLU A 28 -10.72 -7.57 13.43
N VAL A 29 -10.42 -6.27 13.40
CA VAL A 29 -10.34 -5.47 14.64
C VAL A 29 -11.72 -5.16 15.22
N LYS A 30 -11.78 -5.09 16.55
CA LYS A 30 -13.03 -4.83 17.30
C LYS A 30 -13.15 -3.37 17.73
N ASP A 31 -12.05 -2.64 17.88
CA ASP A 31 -12.11 -1.21 18.20
C ASP A 31 -12.62 -0.38 17.01
N VAL A 32 -13.77 0.25 17.18
CA VAL A 32 -14.43 1.12 16.20
C VAL A 32 -13.53 2.26 15.70
N ARG A 33 -12.60 2.75 16.55
CA ARG A 33 -11.63 3.79 16.18
C ARG A 33 -10.60 3.25 15.19
N LEU A 34 -10.10 2.03 15.41
CA LEU A 34 -9.18 1.36 14.49
C LEU A 34 -9.88 1.05 13.17
N GLN A 35 -11.11 0.54 13.20
CA GLN A 35 -11.92 0.33 11.99
C GLN A 35 -12.05 1.63 11.17
N ALA A 36 -12.41 2.74 11.82
CA ALA A 36 -12.55 4.01 11.13
C ALA A 36 -11.22 4.47 10.49
N LEU A 37 -10.11 4.30 11.19
CA LEU A 37 -8.77 4.65 10.71
C LEU A 37 -8.34 3.77 9.53
N PHE A 38 -8.52 2.45 9.63
CA PHE A 38 -8.16 1.52 8.54
C PHE A 38 -8.98 1.76 7.28
N ARG A 39 -10.27 2.07 7.43
CA ARG A 39 -11.11 2.46 6.30
C ARG A 39 -10.63 3.75 5.63
N ASP A 40 -10.22 4.76 6.41
CA ASP A 40 -9.68 6.01 5.88
C ASP A 40 -8.35 5.79 5.14
N MET A 41 -7.48 4.91 5.69
CA MET A 41 -6.23 4.54 5.03
C MET A 41 -6.46 3.77 3.73
N ALA A 42 -7.40 2.81 3.72
CA ALA A 42 -7.79 2.08 2.52
C ALA A 42 -8.29 3.05 1.42
N GLN A 43 -9.14 4.01 1.77
CA GLN A 43 -9.62 5.03 0.83
C GLN A 43 -8.49 5.90 0.28
N THR A 44 -7.56 6.33 1.14
CA THR A 44 -6.38 7.10 0.71
C THR A 44 -5.56 6.31 -0.30
N LYS A 45 -5.33 5.01 -0.05
CA LYS A 45 -4.63 4.13 -1.00
C LYS A 45 -5.37 3.98 -2.33
N THR A 46 -6.69 3.82 -2.31
CA THR A 46 -7.48 3.78 -3.55
C THR A 46 -7.29 5.05 -4.39
N GLN A 47 -7.23 6.22 -3.77
CA GLN A 47 -6.98 7.48 -4.49
C GLN A 47 -5.58 7.52 -5.11
N VAL A 48 -4.55 7.08 -4.38
CA VAL A 48 -3.18 6.98 -4.90
C VAL A 48 -3.12 6.01 -6.09
N ILE A 49 -3.73 4.82 -5.97
CA ILE A 49 -3.82 3.83 -7.05
C ILE A 49 -4.48 4.43 -8.28
N GLN A 50 -5.61 5.14 -8.12
CA GLN A 50 -6.30 5.79 -9.23
C GLN A 50 -5.43 6.86 -9.89
N ALA A 51 -4.73 7.69 -9.12
CA ALA A 51 -3.83 8.71 -9.66
C ALA A 51 -2.69 8.09 -10.48
N LEU A 52 -2.07 7.02 -9.97
CA LEU A 52 -1.05 6.26 -10.70
C LEU A 52 -1.61 5.60 -11.97
N ALA A 53 -2.77 4.94 -11.86
CA ALA A 53 -3.41 4.23 -12.98
C ALA A 53 -3.84 5.18 -14.11
N VAL A 54 -4.34 6.37 -13.78
CA VAL A 54 -4.66 7.40 -14.77
C VAL A 54 -3.40 7.84 -15.53
N LYS A 55 -2.24 7.94 -14.86
CA LYS A 55 -0.98 8.28 -15.53
C LYS A 55 -0.48 7.16 -16.45
N VAL A 56 -0.61 5.90 -16.03
CA VAL A 56 -0.29 4.73 -16.87
C VAL A 56 -1.15 4.75 -18.14
N ALA A 57 -2.47 4.92 -17.99
CA ALA A 57 -3.40 4.98 -19.12
C ALA A 57 -3.15 6.18 -20.05
N ALA A 58 -2.75 7.34 -19.49
CA ALA A 58 -2.42 8.53 -20.26
C ALA A 58 -1.15 8.38 -21.12
N ASN A 59 -0.25 7.46 -20.76
CA ASN A 59 0.99 7.17 -21.50
C ASN A 59 0.80 6.19 -22.67
N GLN A 60 -0.44 5.95 -23.12
CA GLN A 60 -0.79 5.02 -24.22
C GLN A 60 -0.41 3.55 -23.99
N GLU A 61 -0.26 3.13 -22.73
CA GLU A 61 -0.14 1.73 -22.35
C GLU A 61 -1.39 1.31 -21.56
N GLU A 62 -1.93 0.11 -21.84
CA GLU A 62 -3.05 -0.42 -21.07
C GLU A 62 -2.62 -0.58 -19.60
N PRO A 63 -3.38 -0.02 -18.63
CA PRO A 63 -3.07 -0.22 -17.22
C PRO A 63 -3.09 -1.72 -16.95
N ALA A 64 -2.11 -2.24 -16.19
CA ALA A 64 -2.05 -3.67 -15.92
C ALA A 64 -3.36 -4.10 -15.25
N THR A 65 -4.17 -4.86 -16.00
CA THR A 65 -5.25 -5.69 -15.48
C THR A 65 -4.57 -6.77 -14.64
N GLY A 66 -4.49 -6.48 -13.34
CA GLY A 66 -3.67 -7.18 -12.35
C GLY A 66 -3.80 -8.69 -12.36
N GLY A 67 -2.75 -9.37 -11.88
CA GLY A 67 -2.80 -10.82 -11.79
C GLY A 67 -1.59 -11.55 -11.22
N THR A 68 -0.43 -10.92 -11.08
CA THR A 68 0.79 -11.68 -10.73
C THR A 68 1.23 -11.59 -9.26
N VAL A 69 0.81 -10.58 -8.50
CA VAL A 69 1.28 -10.37 -7.11
C VAL A 69 0.32 -10.91 -6.04
N VAL A 70 -0.94 -11.18 -6.42
CA VAL A 70 -2.00 -11.72 -5.53
C VAL A 70 -1.60 -13.01 -4.78
N GLY A 71 -0.71 -13.81 -5.36
CA GLY A 71 -0.25 -15.07 -4.76
C GLY A 71 0.62 -14.90 -3.50
N LYS A 72 1.51 -13.89 -3.49
CA LYS A 72 2.38 -13.62 -2.34
C LYS A 72 1.60 -12.99 -1.19
N LEU A 73 0.60 -12.18 -1.51
CA LEU A 73 -0.27 -11.58 -0.51
C LEU A 73 -1.03 -12.64 0.28
N ARG A 74 -1.59 -13.66 -0.40
CA ARG A 74 -2.26 -14.79 0.26
C ARG A 74 -1.34 -15.56 1.22
N GLN A 75 -0.05 -15.69 0.89
CA GLN A 75 0.91 -16.34 1.77
C GLN A 75 1.23 -15.50 3.01
N ALA A 76 1.51 -14.20 2.83
CA ALA A 76 1.72 -13.28 3.95
C ALA A 76 0.48 -13.26 4.89
N TYR A 77 -0.72 -13.34 4.31
CA TYR A 77 -1.98 -13.43 5.02
C TYR A 77 -2.17 -14.75 5.79
N ALA A 78 -1.75 -15.87 5.20
CA ALA A 78 -1.80 -17.18 5.86
C ALA A 78 -0.81 -17.24 7.03
N ASP A 79 0.37 -16.65 6.89
CA ASP A 79 1.36 -16.55 7.97
C ASP A 79 0.89 -15.62 9.10
N ALA A 80 0.24 -14.50 8.78
CA ALA A 80 -0.41 -13.63 9.75
C ALA A 80 -1.44 -14.37 10.60
N ARG A 81 -2.31 -15.14 9.95
CA ARG A 81 -3.31 -15.98 10.63
C ARG A 81 -2.69 -17.13 11.43
N ALA A 82 -1.52 -17.63 11.02
CA ALA A 82 -0.83 -18.69 11.74
C ALA A 82 -0.12 -18.19 13.01
N THR A 83 0.24 -16.91 13.07
CA THR A 83 1.01 -16.30 14.19
C THR A 83 0.10 -15.81 15.31
N LEU A 84 -1.02 -16.51 15.52
CA LEU A 84 -2.12 -16.19 16.43
C LEU A 84 -1.61 -16.07 17.89
N SER A 85 -1.28 -14.84 18.31
CA SER A 85 -0.93 -14.47 19.68
C SER A 85 -2.02 -13.56 20.24
N SER A 86 -2.13 -13.48 21.57
CA SER A 86 -3.22 -12.84 22.33
C SER A 86 -3.48 -11.34 22.06
N ASP A 87 -2.69 -10.67 21.21
CA ASP A 87 -2.87 -9.28 20.78
C ASP A 87 -3.01 -9.21 19.25
N GLU A 88 -4.18 -9.65 18.76
CA GLU A 88 -4.53 -9.64 17.34
C GLU A 88 -4.39 -8.23 16.75
N GLU A 89 -4.86 -7.20 17.46
CA GLU A 89 -4.85 -5.81 16.99
C GLU A 89 -3.42 -5.26 16.83
N ALA A 90 -2.53 -5.49 17.82
CA ALA A 90 -1.14 -5.06 17.74
C ALA A 90 -0.36 -5.79 16.63
N THR A 91 -0.68 -7.09 16.42
CA THR A 91 -0.09 -7.88 15.34
C THR A 91 -0.49 -7.33 13.97
N TYR A 92 -1.78 -7.02 13.77
CA TYR A 92 -2.26 -6.39 12.53
C TYR A 92 -1.61 -5.02 12.30
N VAL A 93 -1.50 -4.19 13.34
CA VAL A 93 -0.86 -2.87 13.24
C VAL A 93 0.63 -2.99 12.89
N ALA A 94 1.35 -3.95 13.47
CA ALA A 94 2.74 -4.20 13.12
C ALA A 94 2.92 -4.64 11.66
N GLN A 95 2.05 -5.53 11.17
CA GLN A 95 2.09 -5.98 9.77
C GLN A 95 1.68 -4.89 8.78
N LEU A 96 0.72 -4.04 9.17
CA LEU A 96 0.28 -2.89 8.37
C LEU A 96 1.42 -1.87 8.24
N GLU A 97 2.13 -1.61 9.34
CA GLU A 97 3.29 -0.72 9.33
C GLU A 97 4.42 -1.28 8.44
N GLU A 98 4.71 -2.58 8.52
CA GLU A 98 5.69 -3.22 7.63
C GLU A 98 5.26 -3.16 6.15
N ALA A 99 3.97 -3.28 5.87
CA ALA A 99 3.44 -3.11 4.52
C ALA A 99 3.57 -1.64 4.04
N GLU A 100 3.34 -0.66 4.91
CA GLU A 100 3.55 0.76 4.60
C GLU A 100 5.02 1.08 4.36
N ASP A 101 5.93 0.52 5.14
CA ASP A 101 7.37 0.70 4.97
C ASP A 101 7.82 0.15 3.61
N ARG A 102 7.33 -1.05 3.23
CA ARG A 102 7.54 -1.61 1.90
C ARG A 102 7.02 -0.73 0.77
N ILE A 103 5.85 -0.11 0.95
CA ILE A 103 5.30 0.84 -0.04
C ILE A 103 6.21 2.07 -0.13
N LEU A 104 6.61 2.65 1.01
CA LEU A 104 7.48 3.82 1.04
C LEU A 104 8.81 3.54 0.33
N HIS A 105 9.45 2.41 0.64
CA HIS A 105 10.71 1.99 0.03
C HIS A 105 10.56 1.78 -1.48
N ALA A 106 9.49 1.10 -1.92
CA ALA A 106 9.23 0.91 -3.35
C ALA A 106 9.03 2.25 -4.08
N PHE A 107 8.37 3.23 -3.44
CA PHE A 107 8.23 4.59 -3.99
C PHE A 107 9.58 5.33 -4.05
N GLU A 108 10.43 5.19 -3.04
CA GLU A 108 11.78 5.76 -3.01
C GLU A 108 12.67 5.15 -4.10
N ASP A 109 12.71 3.82 -4.22
CA ASP A 109 13.45 3.10 -5.27
C ASP A 109 12.95 3.48 -6.68
N ALA A 110 11.63 3.58 -6.83
CA ALA A 110 11.02 4.00 -8.07
C ALA A 110 11.40 5.46 -8.41
N LEU A 111 11.50 6.36 -7.42
CA LEU A 111 11.92 7.74 -7.65
C LEU A 111 13.37 7.86 -8.14
N GLU A 112 14.28 7.01 -7.65
CA GLU A 112 15.69 7.01 -8.06
C GLU A 112 15.87 6.57 -9.52
N SER A 113 15.04 5.62 -9.95
CA SER A 113 15.13 5.00 -11.28
C SER A 113 14.06 5.53 -12.27
N ALA A 114 13.14 6.39 -11.81
CA ALA A 114 12.08 6.97 -12.61
C ALA A 114 12.56 8.07 -13.55
N GLU A 115 11.99 8.07 -14.75
CA GLU A 115 12.10 9.18 -15.68
C GLU A 115 11.41 10.46 -15.15
N PRO A 116 11.77 11.66 -15.65
CA PRO A 116 11.33 12.94 -15.09
C PRO A 116 9.82 13.09 -14.90
N ASP A 117 9.02 12.58 -15.84
CA ASP A 117 7.56 12.67 -15.80
C ASP A 117 6.93 11.80 -14.71
N VAL A 118 7.51 10.60 -14.49
CA VAL A 118 7.08 9.67 -13.43
C VAL A 118 7.57 10.20 -12.09
N ARG A 119 8.81 10.68 -12.03
CA ARG A 119 9.41 11.27 -10.84
C ARG A 119 8.60 12.46 -10.33
N ALA A 120 8.09 13.31 -11.22
CA ALA A 120 7.23 14.44 -10.86
C ALA A 120 5.90 13.98 -10.23
N LEU A 121 5.30 12.89 -10.73
CA LEU A 121 4.10 12.32 -10.14
C LEU A 121 4.38 11.71 -8.77
N LEU A 122 5.43 10.89 -8.67
CA LEU A 122 5.82 10.25 -7.42
C LEU A 122 6.17 11.29 -6.35
N ALA A 123 6.82 12.40 -6.71
CA ALA A 123 7.09 13.50 -5.80
C ALA A 123 5.81 14.17 -5.25
N VAL A 124 4.70 14.16 -6.01
CA VAL A 124 3.40 14.69 -5.56
C VAL A 124 2.68 13.70 -4.64
N GLU A 125 2.80 12.40 -4.89
CA GLU A 125 2.14 11.35 -4.10
C GLU A 125 2.94 10.93 -2.86
N MET A 126 4.27 11.07 -2.88
CA MET A 126 5.17 10.68 -1.79
C MET A 126 4.84 11.30 -0.43
N PRO A 127 4.45 12.58 -0.31
CA PRO A 127 4.00 13.15 0.96
C PRO A 127 2.77 12.43 1.53
N LYS A 128 1.86 11.95 0.67
CA LYS A 128 0.67 11.19 1.10
C LYS A 128 1.06 9.80 1.60
N VAL A 129 1.94 9.10 0.87
CA VAL A 129 2.47 7.79 1.27
C VAL A 129 3.21 7.89 2.61
N ARG A 130 4.08 8.89 2.76
CA ARG A 130 4.80 9.16 4.01
C ARG A 130 3.85 9.47 5.16
N ALA A 131 2.81 10.27 4.93
CA ALA A 131 1.80 10.56 5.95
C ALA A 131 1.00 9.31 6.38
N CYS A 132 0.70 8.38 5.46
CA CYS A 132 0.09 7.09 5.79
C CYS A 132 1.03 6.23 6.64
N HIS A 133 2.30 6.12 6.25
CA HIS A 133 3.31 5.40 7.01
C HIS A 133 3.48 5.98 8.42
N ASP A 134 3.65 7.30 8.53
CA ASP A 134 3.82 7.99 9.82
C ASP A 134 2.60 7.76 10.73
N ARG A 135 1.37 7.80 10.19
CA ARG A 135 0.16 7.48 10.95
C ARG A 135 0.16 6.07 11.51
N MET A 136 0.57 5.07 10.72
CA MET A 136 0.63 3.68 11.18
C MET A 136 1.73 3.46 12.21
N ARG A 137 2.89 4.07 12.01
CA ARG A 137 3.99 4.03 12.96
C ARG A 137 3.58 4.67 14.29
N ASP A 138 2.95 5.85 14.24
CA ASP A 138 2.50 6.55 15.44
C ASP A 138 1.38 5.75 16.15
N LEU A 139 0.48 5.10 15.40
CA LEU A 139 -0.51 4.18 15.95
C LEU A 139 0.14 3.00 16.66
N LYS A 140 1.15 2.36 16.04
CA LYS A 140 1.92 1.26 16.62
C LYS A 140 2.64 1.67 17.90
N HIS A 141 3.19 2.88 17.95
CA HIS A 141 3.84 3.41 19.15
C HIS A 141 2.86 3.80 20.27
N ALA A 142 1.60 4.07 19.93
CA ALA A 142 0.57 4.44 20.89
C ALA A 142 -0.16 3.23 21.53
N MET A 143 0.03 2.04 20.96
CA MET A 143 -0.45 0.75 21.51
C MET A 143 0.55 0.17 22.51
#